data_AF-A0A7X8YIJ9-F1
#
_entry.id   AF-A0A7X8YIJ9-F1
#
_cell.length_a   1.000
_cell.length_b   1.000
_cell.length_c   1.000
_cell.angle_alpha   90.00
_cell.angle_beta   90.00
_cell.angle_gamma   90.00
#
_symmetry.space_group_name_H-M   'P 1'
#
loop_
_entity.id
_entity.type
_entity.pdbx_description
1 polymer ?
#
loop_
_entity_poly.entity_id
_entity_poly.type
_entity_poly.pdbx_seq_one_letter_code
_entity_poly.pdbx_strand_id
1 'polypeptide(L)'
;MKRKRGFTLIELVVVIVVLGILAVIAAPRFINISDDARVAALQSMQGSVNEVLRNVDMLSQIDEKVIYETNGKGKLVPFVIYSDDTHFELNPSKGDKMSVSEVCRSIGLIDKAQTQKDAYSADKKYRCKMENSDNLSIIDNQNSNFCVKFKGNGTSEIYTDGKGC
;
A
#
# COMPACT_ATOMS: atom_id res chain seq x y z
N MET A 1 21.63 41.67 -48.10
CA MET A 1 20.57 40.64 -48.05
C MET A 1 21.16 39.32 -47.57
N LYS A 2 20.82 38.84 -46.36
CA LYS A 2 21.24 37.50 -45.88
C LYS A 2 20.36 36.44 -46.56
N ARG A 3 20.95 35.51 -47.31
CA ARG A 3 20.21 34.39 -47.91
C ARG A 3 19.69 33.48 -46.79
N LYS A 4 18.37 33.27 -46.72
CA LYS A 4 17.79 32.22 -45.88
C LYS A 4 18.19 30.87 -46.49
N ARG A 5 18.98 30.07 -45.77
CA ARG A 5 19.16 28.64 -46.09
C ARG A 5 17.83 27.95 -45.77
N GLY A 6 17.22 27.35 -46.79
CA GLY A 6 16.05 26.49 -46.60
C GLY A 6 16.44 25.17 -45.94
N PHE A 7 15.50 24.56 -45.23
CA PHE A 7 15.63 23.21 -44.66
C PHE A 7 15.72 22.18 -45.79
N THR A 8 16.60 21.20 -45.68
CA THR A 8 16.71 20.14 -46.70
C THR A 8 15.78 18.98 -46.40
N LEU A 9 15.24 18.31 -47.43
CA LEU A 9 14.40 17.12 -47.22
C LEU A 9 15.16 16.00 -46.49
N ILE A 10 16.46 15.86 -46.77
CA ILE A 10 17.29 14.84 -46.12
C ILE A 10 17.46 15.10 -44.62
N GLU A 11 17.57 16.37 -44.20
CA GLU A 11 17.67 16.75 -42.80
C GLU A 11 16.40 16.37 -42.02
N LEU A 12 15.22 16.53 -42.63
CA LEU A 12 13.96 16.09 -42.03
C LEU A 12 13.90 14.56 -41.91
N VAL A 13 14.30 13.83 -42.97
CA VAL A 13 14.27 12.36 -43.00
C VAL A 13 15.22 11.77 -41.96
N VAL A 14 16.43 12.31 -41.82
CA VAL A 14 17.38 11.83 -40.80
C VAL A 14 16.83 12.02 -39.39
N VAL A 15 16.16 13.15 -39.11
CA VAL A 15 15.56 13.42 -37.79
C VAL A 15 14.49 12.39 -37.43
N ILE A 16 13.55 12.09 -38.33
CA ILE A 16 12.50 11.10 -38.05
C ILE A 16 13.06 9.68 -37.91
N VAL A 17 14.12 9.33 -38.64
CA VAL A 17 14.79 8.03 -38.51
C VAL A 17 15.46 7.91 -37.15
N VAL A 18 16.19 8.95 -36.70
CA VAL A 18 16.82 8.96 -35.38
C VAL A 18 15.76 8.88 -34.27
N LEU A 19 14.69 9.67 -34.35
CA LEU A 19 13.58 9.61 -33.39
C LEU A 19 12.90 8.23 -33.38
N GLY A 20 12.77 7.57 -34.53
CA GLY A 20 12.24 6.22 -34.65
C GLY A 20 13.08 5.19 -33.90
N ILE A 21 14.41 5.23 -34.05
CA ILE A 21 15.33 4.33 -33.34
C ILE A 21 15.25 4.54 -31.83
N LEU A 22 15.27 5.80 -31.38
CA LEU A 22 15.17 6.13 -29.95
C LEU A 22 13.84 5.66 -29.35
N ALA A 23 12.73 5.81 -30.08
CA ALA A 23 11.41 5.37 -29.63
C ALA A 23 11.34 3.85 -29.42
N VAL A 24 11.89 3.05 -30.34
CA VAL A 24 11.89 1.58 -30.22
C VAL A 24 12.69 1.10 -29.00
N ILE A 25 13.80 1.76 -28.67
CA ILE A 25 14.62 1.41 -27.50
C ILE A 25 13.95 1.86 -26.19
N ALA A 26 13.30 3.03 -26.18
CA ALA A 26 12.68 3.61 -25.00
C ALA A 26 11.32 2.97 -24.63
N ALA A 27 10.53 2.55 -25.63
CA ALA A 27 9.19 2.00 -25.45
C ALA A 27 9.08 0.86 -24.41
N PRO A 28 9.91 -0.21 -24.45
CA PRO A 28 9.78 -1.31 -23.48
C PRO A 28 10.13 -0.90 -22.04
N ARG A 29 11.07 0.05 -21.86
CA ARG A 29 11.41 0.57 -20.54
C ARG A 29 10.27 1.38 -19.94
N PHE A 30 9.61 2.20 -20.76
CA PHE A 30 8.51 3.06 -20.30
C PHE A 30 7.32 2.25 -19.76
N ILE A 31 7.02 1.09 -20.36
CA ILE A 31 5.93 0.21 -19.92
C ILE A 31 6.20 -0.36 -18.51
N ASN A 32 7.44 -0.79 -18.23
CA ASN A 32 7.78 -1.44 -16.95
C ASN A 32 7.90 -0.48 -15.75
N ILE A 33 8.22 0.81 -15.98
CA ILE A 33 8.39 1.80 -14.89
C ILE A 33 7.13 1.94 -14.05
N SER A 34 5.95 1.81 -14.69
CA SER A 34 4.67 1.94 -13.99
C SER A 34 4.49 0.81 -12.97
N ASP A 35 4.86 -0.42 -13.34
CA ASP A 35 4.73 -1.58 -12.47
C ASP A 35 5.79 -1.57 -11.37
N ASP A 36 7.03 -1.20 -11.68
CA ASP A 36 8.09 -1.00 -10.69
C ASP A 36 7.69 0.06 -9.64
N ALA A 37 7.05 1.15 -10.08
CA ALA A 37 6.55 2.20 -9.19
C ALA A 37 5.41 1.70 -8.27
N ARG A 38 4.52 0.84 -8.79
CA ARG A 38 3.46 0.20 -7.96
C ARG A 38 4.07 -0.71 -6.91
N VAL A 39 5.03 -1.55 -7.29
CA VAL A 39 5.73 -2.45 -6.37
C VAL A 39 6.46 -1.64 -5.30
N ALA A 40 7.19 -0.59 -5.67
CA ALA A 40 7.89 0.27 -4.73
C ALA A 40 6.94 0.96 -3.72
N ALA A 41 5.75 1.39 -4.19
CA ALA A 41 4.74 1.97 -3.31
C ALA A 41 4.19 0.94 -2.31
N LEU A 42 3.86 -0.27 -2.77
CA LEU A 42 3.42 -1.36 -1.91
C LEU A 42 4.49 -1.80 -0.91
N GLN A 43 5.77 -1.85 -1.32
CA GLN A 43 6.90 -2.12 -0.44
C GLN A 43 7.05 -1.05 0.64
N SER A 44 6.89 0.22 0.28
CA SER A 44 6.93 1.33 1.23
C SER A 44 5.81 1.19 2.28
N MET A 45 4.59 0.90 1.83
CA MET A 45 3.45 0.69 2.73
C MET A 45 3.65 -0.53 3.64
N GLN A 46 4.17 -1.63 3.09
CA GLN A 46 4.52 -2.83 3.85
C GLN A 46 5.55 -2.51 4.95
N GLY A 47 6.60 -1.75 4.61
CA GLY A 47 7.62 -1.31 5.56
C GLY A 47 7.03 -0.51 6.71
N SER A 48 6.21 0.50 6.39
CA SER A 48 5.54 1.35 7.39
C SER A 48 4.62 0.55 8.32
N VAL A 49 3.81 -0.37 7.78
CA VAL A 49 2.97 -1.24 8.63
C VAL A 49 3.83 -2.12 9.53
N ASN A 50 4.89 -2.74 9.00
CA ASN A 50 5.75 -3.62 9.78
C ASN A 50 6.46 -2.87 10.93
N GLU A 51 6.81 -1.60 10.72
CA GLU A 51 7.34 -0.73 11.78
C GLU A 51 6.30 -0.48 12.88
N VAL A 52 5.08 -0.09 12.51
CA VAL A 52 4.00 0.12 13.48
C VAL A 52 3.68 -1.16 14.24
N LEU A 53 3.61 -2.30 13.55
CA LEU A 53 3.36 -3.61 14.18
C LEU A 53 4.39 -3.94 15.27
N ARG A 54 5.68 -3.66 15.02
CA ARG A 54 6.75 -3.89 16.00
C ARG A 54 6.63 -2.98 17.21
N ASN A 55 6.34 -1.71 16.99
CA ASN A 55 6.16 -0.74 18.07
C ASN A 55 4.92 -1.10 18.91
N VAL A 56 3.83 -1.49 18.27
CA VAL A 56 2.61 -1.97 18.94
C VAL A 56 2.86 -3.22 19.76
N ASP A 57 3.56 -4.22 19.19
CA ASP A 57 3.91 -5.47 19.88
C ASP A 57 4.83 -5.24 21.09
N MET A 58 5.67 -4.20 21.04
CA MET A 58 6.48 -3.78 22.17
C MET A 58 5.64 -3.08 23.24
N LEU A 59 4.75 -2.18 22.83
CA LEU A 59 3.90 -1.41 23.74
C LEU A 59 2.83 -2.29 24.41
N SER A 60 2.34 -3.35 23.75
CA SER A 60 1.33 -4.26 24.32
C SER A 60 1.85 -5.07 25.50
N GLN A 61 3.17 -5.18 25.68
CA GLN A 61 3.79 -5.83 26.84
C GLN A 61 3.89 -4.92 28.06
N ILE A 62 3.54 -3.64 27.92
CA ILE A 62 3.55 -2.67 29.01
C ILE A 62 2.11 -2.51 29.50
N ASP A 63 1.80 -3.00 30.71
CA ASP A 63 0.43 -3.00 31.26
C ASP A 63 -0.24 -1.62 31.22
N GLU A 64 0.50 -0.54 31.50
CA GLU A 64 -0.02 0.84 31.49
C GLU A 64 -0.40 1.34 30.08
N LYS A 65 0.14 0.70 29.02
CA LYS A 65 -0.17 1.03 27.62
C LYS A 65 -1.36 0.24 27.09
N VAL A 66 -1.88 -0.73 27.83
CA VAL A 66 -3.03 -1.53 27.41
C VAL A 66 -4.29 -1.09 28.17
N ILE A 67 -5.30 -0.67 27.41
CA ILE A 67 -6.61 -0.29 27.92
C ILE A 67 -7.68 -1.22 27.36
N TYR A 68 -8.81 -1.33 28.06
CA TYR A 68 -9.94 -2.13 27.59
C TYR A 68 -11.10 -1.21 27.24
N GLU A 69 -11.50 -1.21 25.98
CA GLU A 69 -12.61 -0.40 25.49
C GLU A 69 -13.60 -1.27 24.72
N THR A 70 -14.83 -0.75 24.58
CA THR A 70 -15.85 -1.42 23.79
C THR A 70 -15.67 -1.03 22.33
N ASN A 71 -15.39 -2.01 21.46
CA ASN A 71 -15.25 -1.72 20.03
C ASN A 71 -16.60 -1.31 19.40
N GLY A 72 -16.57 -0.90 18.14
CA GLY A 72 -17.78 -0.49 17.39
C GLY A 72 -18.85 -1.59 17.23
N LYS A 73 -18.59 -2.82 17.70
CA LYS A 73 -19.54 -3.94 17.73
C LYS A 73 -20.09 -4.23 19.14
N GLY A 74 -19.77 -3.40 20.15
CA GLY A 74 -20.26 -3.61 21.52
C GLY A 74 -19.47 -4.65 22.32
N LYS A 75 -18.29 -5.07 21.86
CA LYS A 75 -17.46 -6.06 22.54
C LYS A 75 -16.30 -5.38 23.27
N LEU A 76 -16.11 -5.70 24.56
CA LEU A 76 -14.92 -5.30 25.32
C LEU A 76 -13.68 -6.00 24.76
N VAL A 77 -12.72 -5.23 24.28
CA VAL A 77 -11.47 -5.72 23.67
C VAL A 77 -10.29 -4.86 24.13
N PRO A 78 -9.07 -5.43 24.19
CA PRO A 78 -7.88 -4.67 24.51
C PRO A 78 -7.47 -3.73 23.36
N PHE A 79 -6.98 -2.55 23.72
CA PHE A 79 -6.36 -1.57 22.83
C PHE A 79 -5.00 -1.17 23.38
N VAL A 80 -4.03 -0.96 22.50
CA VAL A 80 -2.71 -0.41 22.85
C VAL A 80 -2.69 1.09 22.56
N ILE A 81 -2.22 1.89 23.51
CA ILE A 81 -2.00 3.33 23.33
C ILE A 81 -0.66 3.52 22.61
N TYR A 82 -0.72 3.84 21.32
CA TYR A 82 0.46 4.16 20.50
C TYR A 82 0.92 5.60 20.70
N SER A 83 -0.03 6.54 20.76
CA SER A 83 0.15 7.97 21.04
C SER A 83 -1.11 8.50 21.74
N ASP A 84 -1.10 9.76 22.20
CA ASP A 84 -2.20 10.37 22.98
C ASP A 84 -3.58 10.20 22.31
N ASP A 85 -3.65 10.36 20.99
CA ASP A 85 -4.88 10.23 20.19
C ASP A 85 -4.93 8.96 19.33
N THR A 86 -3.93 8.08 19.42
CA THR A 86 -3.80 6.91 18.55
C THR A 86 -3.71 5.65 19.38
N HIS A 87 -4.77 4.84 19.31
CA HIS A 87 -4.76 3.49 19.85
C HIS A 87 -5.04 2.44 18.76
N PHE A 88 -4.65 1.19 18.99
CA PHE A 88 -4.93 0.08 18.08
C PHE A 88 -5.57 -1.08 18.81
N GLU A 89 -6.66 -1.62 18.26
CA GLU A 89 -7.31 -2.82 18.78
C GLU A 89 -6.32 -4.00 18.72
N LEU A 90 -6.20 -4.73 19.82
CA LEU A 90 -5.41 -5.96 19.92
C LEU A 90 -6.33 -7.17 19.79
N ASN A 91 -5.79 -8.27 19.24
CA ASN A 91 -6.49 -9.53 19.13
C ASN A 91 -6.07 -10.48 20.27
N PRO A 92 -6.92 -10.66 21.30
CA PRO A 92 -6.58 -11.50 22.46
C PRO A 92 -6.41 -12.98 22.10
N SER A 93 -7.07 -13.45 21.03
CA SER A 93 -6.88 -14.82 20.54
C SER A 93 -5.51 -15.05 19.90
N LYS A 94 -4.71 -13.99 19.71
CA LYS A 94 -3.40 -14.03 19.04
C LYS A 94 -2.27 -13.47 19.89
N GLY A 95 -2.40 -13.54 21.21
CA GLY A 95 -1.39 -13.03 22.15
C GLY A 95 -1.27 -11.51 22.07
N ASP A 96 -2.42 -10.83 22.01
CA ASP A 96 -2.51 -9.36 22.05
C ASP A 96 -1.69 -8.63 20.98
N LYS A 97 -1.60 -9.24 19.79
CA LYS A 97 -1.06 -8.59 18.58
C LYS A 97 -2.08 -7.63 18.00
N MET A 98 -1.60 -6.60 17.29
CA MET A 98 -2.47 -5.66 16.58
C MET A 98 -3.47 -6.39 15.67
N SER A 99 -4.74 -6.02 15.76
CA SER A 99 -5.79 -6.54 14.89
C SER A 99 -5.50 -6.17 13.44
N VAL A 100 -5.71 -7.11 12.51
CA VAL A 100 -5.49 -6.84 11.08
C VAL A 100 -6.43 -5.77 10.51
N SER A 101 -7.57 -5.50 11.16
CA SER A 101 -8.48 -4.40 10.79
C SER A 101 -7.87 -3.01 10.98
N GLU A 102 -6.81 -2.91 11.78
CA GLU A 102 -6.09 -1.67 12.07
C GLU A 102 -5.01 -1.36 11.05
N VAL A 103 -4.58 -2.35 10.26
CA VAL A 103 -3.45 -2.22 9.32
C VAL A 103 -3.60 -1.01 8.40
N CYS A 104 -4.75 -0.84 7.76
CA CYS A 104 -4.95 0.30 6.87
C CYS A 104 -5.08 1.64 7.58
N ARG A 105 -5.62 1.65 8.81
CA ARG A 105 -5.71 2.87 9.62
C ARG A 105 -4.33 3.29 10.13
N SER A 106 -3.49 2.33 10.48
CA SER A 106 -2.14 2.54 11.04
C SER A 106 -1.20 3.33 10.12
N ILE A 107 -1.43 3.27 8.82
CA ILE A 107 -0.67 4.02 7.80
C ILE A 107 -1.49 5.13 7.14
N GLY A 108 -2.64 5.50 7.73
CA GLY A 108 -3.45 6.62 7.28
C GLY A 108 -4.13 6.43 5.91
N LEU A 109 -4.30 5.19 5.44
CA LEU A 109 -5.10 4.96 4.23
C LEU A 109 -6.57 5.28 4.46
N ILE A 110 -7.06 4.93 5.64
CA ILE A 110 -8.46 5.09 6.03
C ILE A 110 -8.55 5.69 7.44
N ASP A 111 -9.58 6.48 7.69
CA ASP A 111 -9.73 7.17 8.99
C ASP A 111 -10.35 6.29 10.09
N LYS A 112 -10.90 5.13 9.70
CA LYS A 112 -11.60 4.20 10.61
C LYS A 112 -11.09 2.79 10.40
N ALA A 113 -11.08 2.00 11.47
CA ALA A 113 -10.74 0.58 11.37
C ALA A 113 -11.64 -0.14 10.36
N GLN A 114 -11.04 -1.06 9.60
CA GLN A 114 -11.73 -1.82 8.56
C GLN A 114 -12.85 -2.67 9.17
N THR A 115 -14.04 -2.61 8.56
CA THR A 115 -15.12 -3.57 8.83
C THR A 115 -15.12 -4.62 7.70
N GLN A 116 -15.88 -5.71 7.78
CA GLN A 116 -15.90 -6.80 6.76
C GLN A 116 -16.35 -6.38 5.32
N LYS A 117 -16.34 -5.09 5.00
CA LYS A 117 -16.62 -4.51 3.69
C LYS A 117 -15.39 -3.77 3.21
N ASP A 118 -15.09 -3.76 1.92
CA ASP A 118 -13.97 -2.99 1.37
C ASP A 118 -13.99 -1.51 1.79
N ALA A 119 -12.83 -0.97 2.16
CA ALA A 119 -12.60 0.46 2.33
C ALA A 119 -11.57 0.94 1.31
N TYR A 120 -11.58 2.23 1.01
CA TYR A 120 -10.73 2.84 -0.01
C TYR A 120 -9.93 3.97 0.59
N SER A 121 -8.72 4.15 0.09
CA SER A 121 -7.92 5.33 0.42
C SER A 121 -8.62 6.61 0.00
N ALA A 122 -8.25 7.75 0.61
CA ALA A 122 -8.85 9.06 0.28
C ALA A 122 -8.75 9.41 -1.21
N ASP A 123 -7.64 9.02 -1.86
CA ASP A 123 -7.40 9.18 -3.30
C ASP A 123 -7.99 8.04 -4.17
N LYS A 124 -8.62 7.02 -3.55
CA LYS A 124 -9.15 5.80 -4.16
C LYS A 124 -8.11 4.95 -4.91
N LYS A 125 -6.82 5.20 -4.71
CA LYS A 125 -5.74 4.44 -5.34
C LYS A 125 -5.59 3.05 -4.74
N TYR A 126 -5.88 2.90 -3.45
CA TYR A 126 -5.77 1.63 -2.75
C TYR A 126 -7.11 1.21 -2.17
N ARG A 127 -7.34 -0.09 -2.18
CA ARG A 127 -8.49 -0.76 -1.57
C ARG A 127 -8.00 -1.65 -0.44
N CYS A 128 -8.53 -1.43 0.75
CA CYS A 128 -8.35 -2.27 1.92
C CYS A 128 -9.49 -3.28 2.00
N LYS A 129 -9.17 -4.55 1.78
CA LYS A 129 -10.12 -5.66 1.77
C LYS A 129 -9.82 -6.62 2.92
N MET A 130 -10.73 -6.72 3.89
CA MET A 130 -10.73 -7.84 4.85
C MET A 130 -11.05 -9.13 4.11
N GLU A 131 -10.15 -10.11 4.13
CA GLU A 131 -10.44 -11.45 3.59
C GLU A 131 -11.16 -12.33 4.61
N ASN A 132 -10.76 -12.22 5.88
CA ASN A 132 -11.39 -12.86 7.02
C ASN A 132 -10.98 -12.10 8.29
N SER A 133 -11.25 -12.62 9.49
CA SER A 133 -10.87 -11.95 10.75
C SER A 133 -9.35 -11.81 10.95
N ASP A 134 -8.57 -12.53 10.15
CA ASP A 134 -7.14 -12.75 10.35
C ASP A 134 -6.29 -12.26 9.19
N ASN A 135 -6.86 -11.96 8.03
CA ASN A 135 -6.13 -11.59 6.83
C ASN A 135 -6.77 -10.34 6.22
N LEU A 136 -5.92 -9.42 5.79
CA LEU A 136 -6.31 -8.21 5.08
C LEU A 136 -5.38 -8.00 3.89
N SER A 137 -5.93 -7.53 2.79
CA SER A 137 -5.17 -7.20 1.59
C SER A 137 -5.34 -5.72 1.24
N ILE A 138 -4.22 -5.04 1.00
CA ILE A 138 -4.19 -3.70 0.41
C ILE A 138 -3.91 -3.88 -1.08
N ILE A 139 -4.90 -3.55 -1.91
CA ILE A 139 -4.90 -3.82 -3.34
C ILE A 139 -4.79 -2.50 -4.08
N ASP A 140 -3.90 -2.42 -5.08
CA ASP A 140 -3.89 -1.30 -6.02
C ASP A 140 -5.18 -1.34 -6.87
N ASN A 141 -5.96 -0.27 -6.77
CA ASN A 141 -7.26 -0.17 -7.43
C ASN A 141 -7.13 0.17 -8.92
N GLN A 142 -5.98 0.67 -9.37
CA GLN A 142 -5.69 0.93 -10.78
C GLN A 142 -5.20 -0.35 -11.49
N ASN A 143 -4.58 -1.27 -10.76
CA ASN A 143 -4.22 -2.59 -11.25
C ASN A 143 -4.28 -3.62 -10.13
N SER A 144 -5.40 -4.35 -10.04
CA SER A 144 -5.65 -5.34 -8.98
C SER A 144 -4.72 -6.56 -9.01
N ASN A 145 -3.77 -6.64 -9.96
CA ASN A 145 -2.71 -7.63 -9.90
C ASN A 145 -1.69 -7.34 -8.79
N PHE A 146 -1.61 -6.09 -8.34
CA PHE A 146 -0.66 -5.63 -7.33
C PHE A 146 -1.36 -5.49 -5.98
N CYS A 147 -0.91 -6.24 -4.99
CA CYS A 147 -1.39 -6.09 -3.62
C CYS A 147 -0.35 -6.52 -2.60
N VAL A 148 -0.54 -6.08 -1.35
CA VAL A 148 0.15 -6.62 -0.19
C VAL A 148 -0.87 -7.25 0.74
N LYS A 149 -0.60 -8.48 1.16
CA LYS A 149 -1.44 -9.25 2.08
C LYS A 149 -0.79 -9.26 3.45
N PHE A 150 -1.54 -8.87 4.46
CA PHE A 150 -1.17 -8.95 5.87
C PHE A 150 -1.92 -10.10 6.52
N LYS A 151 -1.16 -10.97 7.18
CA LYS A 151 -1.68 -12.14 7.91
C LYS A 151 -1.61 -11.84 9.40
N GLY A 152 -2.58 -12.32 10.15
CA GLY A 152 -2.73 -12.02 11.58
C GLY A 152 -1.68 -12.68 12.47
N ASN A 153 -0.74 -13.42 11.90
CA ASN A 153 0.49 -13.83 12.58
C ASN A 153 1.56 -12.72 12.59
N GLY A 154 1.30 -11.57 11.95
CA GLY A 154 2.22 -10.44 11.82
C GLY A 154 3.09 -10.49 10.57
N THR A 155 2.84 -11.41 9.63
CA THR A 155 3.60 -11.50 8.37
C THR A 155 2.88 -10.78 7.24
N SER A 156 3.65 -10.31 6.26
CA SER A 156 3.12 -9.67 5.06
C SER A 156 3.84 -10.13 3.80
N GLU A 157 3.12 -10.18 2.68
CA GLU A 157 3.64 -10.65 1.39
C GLU A 157 3.09 -9.79 0.24
N ILE A 158 3.94 -9.47 -0.73
CA ILE A 158 3.57 -8.68 -1.91
C ILE A 158 3.31 -9.62 -3.07
N TYR A 159 2.21 -9.39 -3.78
CA TYR A 159 1.83 -10.08 -5.01
C TYR A 159 1.77 -9.10 -6.18
N THR A 160 2.20 -9.57 -7.35
CA THR A 160 2.28 -8.78 -8.59
C THR A 160 1.57 -9.45 -9.77
N ASP A 161 1.00 -10.64 -9.57
CA ASP A 161 0.36 -11.46 -10.61
C ASP A 161 -1.16 -11.59 -10.43
N GLY A 162 -1.72 -10.93 -9.41
CA GLY A 162 -3.14 -10.96 -9.06
C GLY A 162 -3.66 -12.27 -8.48
N LYS A 163 -2.87 -13.34 -8.40
CA LYS A 163 -3.33 -14.63 -7.84
C LYS A 163 -3.42 -14.61 -6.32
N GLY A 164 -2.66 -13.72 -5.68
CA GLY A 164 -2.66 -13.52 -4.23
C GLY A 164 -3.57 -12.40 -3.73
N CYS A 165 -4.27 -11.72 -4.65
CA CYS A 165 -5.23 -10.64 -4.39
C CYS A 165 -6.68 -11.15 -4.61
#